data_AF-A0A7D5E7D0-F1
#
_entry.id   AF-A0A7D5E7D0-F1
#
_cell.length_a   1.000
_cell.length_b   1.000
_cell.length_c   1.000
_cell.angle_alpha   90.00
_cell.angle_beta   90.00
_cell.angle_gamma   90.00
#
_symmetry.space_group_name_H-M   'P 1'
#
loop_
_entity.id
_entity.type
_entity.pdbx_description
1 polymer ?
#
loop_
_entity_poly.entity_id
_entity_poly.type
_entity_poly.pdbx_seq_one_letter_code
_entity_poly.pdbx_strand_id
1 'polypeptide(L)'
;MSFLDRIFGKKKKETESLPQRIDFNRLPDVINEEYKKELDSLRAPIGEKYREINSSIKDIRDARQRLLEAEAMADANKRAEKLGESNRDNVIHNLDLVIEKIHVPSNKDPKDAFDFYEDSKTVLKQVLENTQRSMLYIKALYPREFENVGPGLAGLESRIDELYGLIKDEKEKIEIFDKFPEQIESIRRLEREIEEIQGRIIDLEEKYESAKQDVADIGSRMEELKESDEFENARNLENRIKELENEISSTDSDIRRLFTPMSKAISRVEKQDNKEIHVLSPENRRTLETIKNNPAAIGETELGSFLDMLEQRIKNRDLGLKEQMYDKILRQIEKLKETSVMADLLEQRENYLSEKKAVTYELNQLDVYRKMENIETQESQYSDSIGQILSRIEAERNHLQDIEDNLESSKHLLNSEIKTIFGQDAEIIYS
;
A
#
# COMPACT_ATOMS: atom_id res chain seq x y z
N MET A 1 45.66 58.93 -33.33
CA MET A 1 44.38 58.20 -33.46
C MET A 1 44.30 57.66 -34.88
N SER A 2 44.12 56.35 -35.02
CA SER A 2 44.24 55.64 -36.29
C SER A 2 42.89 55.60 -37.01
N PHE A 3 42.92 55.68 -38.35
CA PHE A 3 41.77 55.52 -39.24
C PHE A 3 41.02 54.18 -39.02
N LEU A 4 41.69 53.18 -38.44
CA LEU A 4 41.12 51.87 -38.10
C LEU A 4 40.13 51.90 -36.92
N ASP A 5 40.27 52.86 -35.99
CA ASP A 5 39.37 52.99 -34.82
C ASP A 5 37.98 53.54 -35.21
N ARG A 6 37.81 54.01 -36.45
CA ARG A 6 36.57 54.60 -36.98
C ARG A 6 35.72 53.62 -37.80
N ILE A 7 36.31 52.52 -38.28
CA ILE A 7 35.63 51.51 -39.10
C ILE A 7 35.13 50.35 -38.23
N PHE A 8 35.89 49.97 -37.20
CA PHE A 8 35.47 48.96 -36.24
C PHE A 8 34.88 49.65 -35.01
N GLY A 9 33.61 50.04 -35.15
CA GLY A 9 32.82 50.52 -34.02
C GLY A 9 32.99 49.60 -32.82
N LYS A 10 33.33 50.22 -31.67
CA LYS A 10 33.35 49.58 -30.35
C LYS A 10 32.16 48.62 -30.26
N LYS A 11 32.46 47.31 -30.18
CA LYS A 11 31.48 46.32 -29.73
C LYS A 11 30.88 46.85 -28.44
N LYS A 12 29.57 47.12 -28.49
CA LYS A 12 28.79 47.48 -27.32
C LYS A 12 28.99 46.37 -26.28
N LYS A 13 29.19 46.83 -25.05
CA LYS A 13 29.15 46.15 -23.75
C LYS A 13 28.73 44.69 -23.81
N GLU A 14 29.59 43.85 -23.25
CA GLU A 14 29.26 42.55 -22.67
C GLU A 14 27.84 42.58 -22.10
N THR A 15 26.95 41.84 -22.74
CA THR A 15 25.71 41.38 -22.12
C THR A 15 26.16 40.63 -20.87
N GLU A 16 25.72 41.07 -19.70
CA GLU A 16 25.85 40.30 -18.46
C GLU A 16 25.33 38.89 -18.76
N SER A 17 26.24 37.91 -18.80
CA SER A 17 25.85 36.52 -18.96
C SER A 17 25.04 36.17 -17.73
N LEU A 18 23.75 35.89 -17.91
CA LEU A 18 22.88 35.29 -16.89
C LEU A 18 23.63 34.11 -16.25
N PRO A 19 23.44 33.86 -14.94
CA PRO A 19 24.19 32.81 -14.27
C PRO A 19 23.91 31.49 -14.95
N GLN A 20 24.97 30.90 -15.53
CA GLN A 20 24.97 29.60 -16.20
C GLN A 20 24.48 28.48 -15.25
N ARG A 21 24.47 28.74 -13.94
CA ARG A 21 24.10 27.85 -12.86
C ARG A 21 23.25 28.58 -11.84
N ILE A 22 22.01 28.12 -11.65
CA ILE A 22 21.02 28.72 -10.76
C ILE A 22 20.76 27.75 -9.60
N ASP A 23 20.97 28.20 -8.38
CA ASP A 23 20.60 27.43 -7.19
C ASP A 23 19.08 27.30 -7.11
N PHE A 24 18.57 26.07 -6.94
CA PHE A 24 17.14 25.78 -6.84
C PHE A 24 16.44 26.62 -5.76
N ASN A 25 17.11 26.91 -4.64
CA ASN A 25 16.52 27.73 -3.58
C ASN A 25 16.37 29.20 -3.96
N ARG A 26 17.22 29.69 -4.87
CA ARG A 26 17.18 31.06 -5.40
C ARG A 26 16.36 31.19 -6.68
N LEU A 27 15.98 30.06 -7.26
CA LEU A 27 15.24 29.99 -8.52
C LEU A 27 13.94 30.83 -8.51
N PRO A 28 13.11 30.85 -7.45
CA PRO A 28 11.92 31.70 -7.41
C PRO A 28 12.22 33.19 -7.60
N ASP A 29 13.30 33.68 -6.99
CA ASP A 29 13.68 35.09 -7.08
C ASP A 29 14.18 35.43 -8.49
N VAL A 30 15.04 34.57 -9.05
CA VAL A 30 15.58 34.73 -10.41
C VAL A 30 14.48 34.72 -11.46
N ILE A 31 13.52 33.80 -11.34
CA ILE A 31 12.36 33.72 -12.24
C ILE A 31 11.51 34.99 -12.14
N ASN A 32 11.24 35.47 -10.93
CA ASN A 32 10.43 36.68 -10.72
C ASN A 32 11.12 37.93 -11.28
N GLU A 33 12.44 38.04 -11.15
CA GLU A 33 13.23 39.14 -11.71
C GLU A 33 13.21 39.12 -13.24
N GLU A 34 13.46 37.96 -13.86
CA GLU A 34 13.46 37.84 -15.31
C GLU A 34 12.05 38.03 -15.89
N TYR A 35 11.01 37.51 -15.22
CA TYR A 35 9.62 37.73 -15.61
C TYR A 35 9.26 39.22 -15.64
N LYS A 36 9.60 39.97 -14.59
CA LYS A 36 9.37 41.43 -14.55
C LYS A 36 10.09 42.15 -15.67
N LYS A 37 11.35 41.78 -15.93
CA LYS A 37 12.18 42.36 -16.99
C LYS A 37 11.59 42.10 -18.39
N GLU A 38 11.12 40.88 -18.65
CA GLU A 38 10.45 40.52 -19.91
C GLU A 38 9.18 41.35 -20.10
N LEU A 39 8.30 41.41 -19.08
CA LEU A 39 7.08 42.23 -19.12
C LEU A 39 7.37 43.72 -19.33
N ASP A 40 8.35 44.28 -18.61
CA ASP A 40 8.72 45.70 -18.70
C ASP A 40 9.27 46.06 -20.09
N SER A 41 9.97 45.13 -20.75
CA SER A 41 10.51 45.33 -22.09
C SER A 41 9.41 45.54 -23.15
N LEU A 42 8.23 44.93 -22.94
CA LEU A 42 7.10 44.94 -23.88
C LEU A 42 6.14 46.11 -23.67
N ARG A 43 6.09 46.68 -22.46
CA ARG A 43 5.15 47.77 -22.12
C ARG A 43 5.28 48.98 -23.04
N ALA A 44 6.52 49.39 -23.37
CA ALA A 44 6.74 50.54 -24.23
C ALA A 44 6.32 50.27 -25.69
N PRO A 45 6.76 49.18 -26.34
CA PRO A 45 6.29 48.80 -27.67
C PRO A 45 4.77 48.59 -27.78
N ILE A 46 4.14 47.92 -26.81
CA ILE A 46 2.68 47.77 -26.75
C ILE A 46 2.02 49.16 -26.71
N GLY A 47 2.52 50.05 -25.83
CA GLY A 47 2.02 51.42 -25.73
C GLY A 47 2.21 52.26 -27.00
N GLU A 48 3.20 51.97 -27.82
CA GLU A 48 3.36 52.57 -29.15
C GLU A 48 2.31 52.03 -30.12
N LYS A 49 2.16 50.71 -30.23
CA LYS A 49 1.14 50.08 -31.08
C LYS A 49 -0.27 50.53 -30.73
N TYR A 50 -0.59 50.67 -29.44
CA TYR A 50 -1.86 51.20 -28.96
C TYR A 50 -2.12 52.64 -29.44
N ARG A 51 -1.09 53.48 -29.53
CA ARG A 51 -1.23 54.84 -30.08
C ARG A 51 -1.50 54.80 -31.58
N GLU A 52 -0.81 53.93 -32.31
CA GLU A 52 -1.03 53.76 -33.75
C GLU A 52 -2.43 53.22 -34.06
N ILE A 53 -2.91 52.24 -33.30
CA ILE A 53 -4.27 51.67 -33.42
C ILE A 53 -5.33 52.74 -33.13
N ASN A 54 -5.15 53.53 -32.06
CA ASN A 54 -6.02 54.67 -31.78
C ASN A 54 -6.05 55.70 -32.91
N SER A 55 -4.90 55.94 -33.56
CA SER A 55 -4.84 56.81 -34.75
C SER A 55 -5.67 56.22 -35.89
N SER A 56 -5.52 54.93 -36.19
CA SER A 56 -6.32 54.27 -37.23
C SER A 56 -7.83 54.30 -36.94
N ILE A 57 -8.24 54.15 -35.67
CA ILE A 57 -9.65 54.29 -35.26
C ILE A 57 -10.15 55.73 -35.50
N LYS A 58 -9.30 56.73 -35.24
CA LYS A 58 -9.63 58.12 -35.55
C LYS A 58 -9.77 58.35 -37.05
N ASP A 59 -8.87 57.80 -37.87
CA ASP A 59 -8.95 57.90 -39.33
C ASP A 59 -10.23 57.24 -39.86
N ILE A 60 -10.65 56.12 -39.28
CA ILE A 60 -11.94 55.47 -39.58
C ILE A 60 -13.12 56.36 -39.21
N ARG A 61 -13.07 57.05 -38.05
CA ARG A 61 -14.09 58.01 -37.63
C ARG A 61 -14.21 59.16 -38.63
N ASP A 62 -13.08 59.67 -39.12
CA ASP A 62 -13.06 60.74 -40.12
C ASP A 62 -13.57 60.24 -41.49
N ALA A 63 -13.17 59.03 -41.93
CA ALA A 63 -13.65 58.41 -43.16
C ALA A 63 -15.15 58.13 -43.12
N ARG A 64 -15.67 57.68 -41.97
CA ARG A 64 -17.10 57.51 -41.71
C ARG A 64 -17.86 58.82 -41.89
N GLN A 65 -17.37 59.92 -41.29
CA GLN A 65 -18.03 61.22 -41.39
C GLN A 65 -18.06 61.73 -42.84
N ARG A 66 -16.94 61.60 -43.57
CA ARG A 66 -16.89 61.95 -45.00
C ARG A 66 -17.86 61.12 -45.84
N LEU A 67 -17.95 59.82 -45.57
CA LEU A 67 -18.89 58.95 -46.28
C LEU A 67 -20.35 59.34 -46.00
N LEU A 68 -20.68 59.70 -44.75
CA LEU A 68 -22.04 60.15 -44.38
C LEU A 68 -22.46 61.42 -45.13
N GLU A 69 -21.53 62.36 -45.33
CA GLU A 69 -21.77 63.63 -46.00
C GLU A 69 -21.69 63.55 -47.53
N ALA A 70 -21.26 62.41 -48.09
CA ALA A 70 -21.01 62.26 -49.51
C ALA A 70 -22.29 62.16 -50.34
N GLU A 71 -22.30 62.85 -51.48
CA GLU A 71 -23.32 62.76 -52.52
C GLU A 71 -22.91 61.76 -53.60
N ALA A 72 -23.89 61.05 -54.18
CA ALA A 72 -23.63 60.10 -55.25
C ALA A 72 -23.13 60.83 -56.52
N MET A 73 -22.36 60.14 -57.37
CA MET A 73 -21.87 60.72 -58.63
C MET A 73 -23.01 61.28 -59.49
N ALA A 74 -22.76 62.43 -60.12
CA ALA A 74 -23.76 63.25 -60.83
C ALA A 74 -24.42 62.56 -62.05
N ASP A 75 -23.88 61.44 -62.53
CA ASP A 75 -24.38 60.64 -63.64
C ASP A 75 -25.15 59.37 -63.20
N ALA A 76 -25.29 59.15 -61.89
CA ALA A 76 -26.08 58.05 -61.35
C ALA A 76 -27.57 58.23 -61.65
N ASN A 77 -28.26 57.14 -62.01
CA ASN A 77 -29.71 57.17 -62.11
C ASN A 77 -30.36 57.01 -60.72
N LYS A 78 -31.61 57.45 -60.57
CA LYS A 78 -32.37 57.40 -59.29
C LYS A 78 -32.43 56.03 -58.62
N ARG A 79 -32.31 54.94 -59.38
CA ARG A 79 -32.31 53.57 -58.82
C ARG A 79 -30.93 53.22 -58.25
N ALA A 80 -29.86 53.64 -58.91
CA ALA A 80 -28.49 53.50 -58.45
C ALA A 80 -28.24 54.36 -57.19
N GLU A 81 -28.75 55.59 -57.15
CA GLU A 81 -28.67 56.48 -55.98
C GLU A 81 -29.25 55.82 -54.72
N LYS A 82 -30.51 55.36 -54.78
CA LYS A 82 -31.17 54.67 -53.65
C LYS A 82 -30.43 53.42 -53.18
N LEU A 83 -29.88 52.65 -54.12
CA LEU A 83 -29.10 51.46 -53.80
C LEU A 83 -27.76 51.84 -53.17
N GLY A 84 -27.14 52.94 -53.62
CA GLY A 84 -25.95 53.53 -53.03
C GLY A 84 -26.18 54.02 -51.61
N GLU A 85 -27.25 54.77 -51.36
CA GLU A 85 -27.63 55.25 -50.02
C GLU A 85 -27.79 54.11 -49.01
N SER A 86 -28.58 53.08 -49.36
CA SER A 86 -28.79 51.94 -48.46
C SER A 86 -27.48 51.18 -48.15
N ASN A 87 -26.59 51.03 -49.12
CA ASN A 87 -25.29 50.39 -48.90
C ASN A 87 -24.31 51.30 -48.13
N ARG A 88 -24.40 52.62 -48.34
CA ARG A 88 -23.65 53.62 -47.59
C ARG A 88 -24.01 53.60 -46.12
N ASP A 89 -25.31 53.57 -45.81
CA ASP A 89 -25.79 53.48 -44.43
C ASP A 89 -25.36 52.17 -43.75
N ASN A 90 -25.35 51.04 -44.48
CA ASN A 90 -24.81 49.77 -43.98
C ASN A 90 -23.31 49.86 -43.68
N VAL A 91 -22.51 50.48 -44.56
CA VAL A 91 -21.07 50.68 -44.30
C VAL A 91 -20.87 51.59 -43.09
N ILE A 92 -21.58 52.71 -42.99
CA ILE A 92 -21.52 53.63 -41.84
C ILE A 92 -21.84 52.91 -40.53
N HIS A 93 -22.92 52.12 -40.49
CA HIS A 93 -23.28 51.35 -39.31
C HIS A 93 -22.17 50.37 -38.88
N ASN A 94 -21.51 49.72 -39.83
CA ASN A 94 -20.40 48.82 -39.49
C ASN A 94 -19.12 49.57 -39.09
N LEU A 95 -18.88 50.78 -39.60
CA LEU A 95 -17.80 51.65 -39.09
C LEU A 95 -18.09 52.13 -37.67
N ASP A 96 -19.36 52.37 -37.31
CA ASP A 96 -19.77 52.63 -35.92
C ASP A 96 -19.42 51.45 -35.02
N LEU A 97 -19.69 50.21 -35.45
CA LEU A 97 -19.32 49.02 -34.67
C LEU A 97 -17.81 48.93 -34.39
N VAL A 98 -16.95 49.32 -35.33
CA VAL A 98 -15.50 49.38 -35.10
C VAL A 98 -15.17 50.41 -34.03
N ILE A 99 -15.72 51.62 -34.15
CA ILE A 99 -15.47 52.75 -33.25
C ILE A 99 -15.99 52.47 -31.84
N GLU A 100 -17.12 51.77 -31.72
CA GLU A 100 -17.78 51.46 -30.46
C GLU A 100 -17.25 50.20 -29.77
N LYS A 101 -16.62 49.26 -30.49
CA LYS A 101 -16.21 47.99 -29.89
C LYS A 101 -14.70 47.84 -29.74
N ILE A 102 -13.91 48.49 -30.60
CA ILE A 102 -12.44 48.41 -30.52
C ILE A 102 -11.93 49.52 -29.60
N HIS A 103 -11.88 49.24 -28.31
CA HIS A 103 -11.37 50.16 -27.30
C HIS A 103 -9.96 49.77 -26.87
N VAL A 104 -9.00 50.64 -27.19
CA VAL A 104 -7.60 50.43 -26.80
C VAL A 104 -7.47 50.51 -25.27
N PRO A 105 -6.94 49.46 -24.60
CA PRO A 105 -6.78 49.46 -23.15
C PRO A 105 -5.80 50.52 -22.64
N SER A 106 -5.98 50.92 -21.38
CA SER A 106 -5.01 51.79 -20.68
C SER A 106 -3.85 51.01 -20.07
N ASN A 107 -4.08 49.74 -19.70
CA ASN A 107 -3.02 48.85 -19.26
C ASN A 107 -2.18 48.40 -20.46
N LYS A 108 -0.88 48.26 -20.27
CA LYS A 108 0.08 47.83 -21.31
C LYS A 108 0.66 46.46 -20.98
N ASP A 109 -0.09 45.69 -20.19
CA ASP A 109 0.28 44.34 -19.84
C ASP A 109 0.17 43.44 -21.07
N PRO A 110 1.19 42.61 -21.38
CA PRO A 110 1.14 41.67 -22.49
C PRO A 110 -0.07 40.73 -22.47
N LYS A 111 -0.54 40.29 -21.29
CA LYS A 111 -1.73 39.41 -21.19
C LYS A 111 -2.99 40.16 -21.67
N ASP A 112 -3.21 41.36 -21.16
CA ASP A 112 -4.34 42.21 -21.59
C ASP A 112 -4.25 42.59 -23.08
N ALA A 113 -3.03 42.71 -23.62
CA ALA A 113 -2.82 42.99 -25.04
C ALA A 113 -3.23 41.82 -25.95
N PHE A 114 -3.12 40.58 -25.48
CA PHE A 114 -3.65 39.41 -26.18
C PHE A 114 -5.17 39.41 -26.23
N ASP A 115 -5.82 39.64 -25.09
CA ASP A 115 -7.27 39.69 -25.01
C ASP A 115 -7.83 40.78 -25.93
N PHE A 116 -7.19 41.96 -25.90
CA PHE A 116 -7.53 43.05 -26.81
C PHE A 116 -7.35 42.67 -28.29
N TYR A 117 -6.28 41.96 -28.65
CA TYR A 117 -6.07 41.49 -30.02
C TYR A 117 -7.20 40.55 -30.49
N GLU A 118 -7.53 39.53 -29.70
CA GLU A 118 -8.55 38.53 -30.04
C GLU A 118 -9.93 39.18 -30.22
N ASP A 119 -10.32 40.05 -29.28
CA ASP A 119 -11.57 40.80 -29.34
C ASP A 119 -11.62 41.71 -30.57
N SER A 120 -10.54 42.45 -30.83
CA SER A 120 -10.46 43.39 -31.93
C SER A 120 -10.49 42.70 -33.30
N LYS A 121 -9.79 41.56 -33.44
CA LYS A 121 -9.83 40.76 -34.68
C LYS A 121 -11.22 40.18 -34.92
N THR A 122 -11.91 39.74 -33.88
CA THR A 122 -13.28 39.24 -33.98
C THR A 122 -14.23 40.32 -34.49
N VAL A 123 -14.15 41.54 -33.94
CA VAL A 123 -14.96 42.69 -34.39
C VAL A 123 -14.63 43.05 -35.84
N LEU A 124 -13.35 43.16 -36.19
CA LEU A 124 -12.94 43.50 -37.56
C LEU A 124 -13.41 42.48 -38.58
N LYS A 125 -13.28 41.19 -38.27
CA LYS A 125 -13.74 40.11 -39.15
C LYS A 125 -15.24 40.25 -39.42
N GLN A 126 -16.04 40.45 -38.38
CA GLN A 126 -17.49 40.66 -38.52
C GLN A 126 -17.81 41.87 -39.41
N VAL A 127 -17.11 42.99 -39.22
CA VAL A 127 -17.30 44.22 -40.00
C VAL A 127 -16.91 44.03 -41.47
N LEU A 128 -15.78 43.38 -41.74
CA LEU A 128 -15.33 43.11 -43.11
C LEU A 128 -16.31 42.21 -43.86
N GLU A 129 -16.81 41.15 -43.21
CA GLU A 129 -17.82 40.25 -43.77
C GLU A 129 -19.14 40.97 -44.08
N ASN A 130 -19.63 41.80 -43.15
CA ASN A 130 -20.88 42.55 -43.30
C ASN A 130 -20.83 43.67 -44.34
N THR A 131 -19.63 44.23 -44.59
CA THR A 131 -19.46 45.37 -45.50
C THR A 131 -18.99 44.99 -46.89
N GLN A 132 -18.48 43.77 -47.09
CA GLN A 132 -17.86 43.32 -48.35
C GLN A 132 -18.71 43.65 -49.59
N ARG A 133 -20.00 43.32 -49.56
CA ARG A 133 -20.92 43.57 -50.69
C ARG A 133 -21.25 45.05 -50.84
N SER A 134 -21.47 45.75 -49.73
CA SER A 134 -21.80 47.18 -49.74
C SER A 134 -20.63 48.03 -50.25
N MET A 135 -19.40 47.64 -49.95
CA MET A 135 -18.18 48.30 -50.43
C MET A 135 -18.04 48.30 -51.96
N LEU A 136 -18.64 47.33 -52.68
CA LEU A 136 -18.68 47.36 -54.15
C LEU A 136 -19.54 48.51 -54.69
N TYR A 137 -20.65 48.82 -54.00
CA TYR A 137 -21.51 49.96 -54.34
C TYR A 137 -20.85 51.27 -53.94
N ILE A 138 -20.15 51.32 -52.79
CA ILE A 138 -19.40 52.50 -52.39
C ILE A 138 -18.30 52.81 -53.41
N LYS A 139 -17.55 51.79 -53.86
CA LYS A 139 -16.54 51.96 -54.91
C LYS A 139 -17.11 52.56 -56.20
N ALA A 140 -18.33 52.18 -56.57
CA ALA A 140 -18.95 52.63 -57.81
C ALA A 140 -19.58 54.03 -57.72
N LEU A 141 -20.14 54.41 -56.56
CA LEU A 141 -20.95 55.63 -56.41
C LEU A 141 -20.31 56.72 -55.55
N TYR A 142 -19.34 56.34 -54.71
CA TYR A 142 -18.59 57.21 -53.79
C TYR A 142 -17.09 56.87 -53.85
N PRO A 143 -16.45 56.96 -55.03
CA PRO A 143 -15.09 56.45 -55.23
C PRO A 143 -14.04 57.15 -54.36
N ARG A 144 -14.20 58.45 -54.07
CA ARG A 144 -13.28 59.21 -53.21
C ARG A 144 -13.34 58.76 -51.76
N GLU A 145 -14.54 58.44 -51.27
CA GLU A 145 -14.77 57.97 -49.91
C GLU A 145 -14.34 56.51 -49.78
N PHE A 146 -14.56 55.68 -50.81
CA PHE A 146 -14.06 54.31 -50.88
C PHE A 146 -12.53 54.23 -50.72
N GLU A 147 -11.78 55.15 -51.33
CA GLU A 147 -10.33 55.26 -51.19
C GLU A 147 -9.86 55.51 -49.75
N ASN A 148 -10.74 55.97 -48.86
CA ASN A 148 -10.43 56.18 -47.45
C ASN A 148 -10.92 55.01 -46.57
N VAL A 149 -12.13 54.49 -46.82
CA VAL A 149 -12.75 53.46 -45.96
C VAL A 149 -12.07 52.10 -46.09
N GLY A 150 -11.84 51.62 -47.32
CA GLY A 150 -11.24 50.31 -47.55
C GLY A 150 -9.81 50.21 -47.00
N PRO A 151 -8.90 51.11 -47.41
CA PRO A 151 -7.54 51.16 -46.86
C PRO A 151 -7.49 51.45 -45.36
N GLY A 152 -8.43 52.23 -44.81
CA GLY A 152 -8.50 52.51 -43.38
C GLY A 152 -8.76 51.24 -42.54
N LEU A 153 -9.72 50.41 -42.95
CA LEU A 153 -9.99 49.12 -42.28
C LEU A 153 -8.82 48.15 -42.42
N ALA A 154 -8.23 48.04 -43.61
CA ALA A 154 -7.04 47.20 -43.83
C ALA A 154 -5.83 47.68 -43.01
N GLY A 155 -5.66 49.00 -42.87
CA GLY A 155 -4.61 49.59 -42.05
C GLY A 155 -4.81 49.33 -40.55
N LEU A 156 -6.05 49.38 -40.06
CA LEU A 156 -6.37 49.01 -38.68
C LEU A 156 -6.09 47.52 -38.42
N GLU A 157 -6.52 46.64 -39.34
CA GLU A 157 -6.25 45.20 -39.26
C GLU A 157 -4.74 44.91 -39.21
N SER A 158 -3.95 45.52 -40.11
CA SER A 158 -2.49 45.39 -40.13
C SER A 158 -1.86 45.77 -38.80
N ARG A 159 -2.30 46.86 -38.16
CA ARG A 159 -1.74 47.29 -36.87
C ARG A 159 -2.09 46.35 -35.72
N ILE A 160 -3.28 45.75 -35.76
CA ILE A 160 -3.70 44.73 -34.78
C ILE A 160 -2.90 43.44 -34.99
N ASP A 161 -2.64 43.05 -36.24
CA ASP A 161 -1.77 41.90 -36.54
C ASP A 161 -0.31 42.15 -36.16
N GLU A 162 0.19 43.38 -36.33
CA GLU A 162 1.51 43.80 -35.83
C GLU A 162 1.59 43.78 -34.31
N LEU A 163 0.51 44.14 -33.60
CA LEU A 163 0.44 43.99 -32.14
C LEU A 163 0.58 42.51 -31.76
N TYR A 164 -0.14 41.60 -32.43
CA TYR A 164 0.00 40.16 -32.18
C TYR A 164 1.41 39.66 -32.46
N GLY A 165 2.01 40.06 -33.59
CA GLY A 165 3.40 39.70 -33.91
C GLY A 165 4.40 40.14 -32.84
N LEU A 166 4.11 41.23 -32.12
CA LEU A 166 4.95 41.71 -31.02
C LEU A 166 4.82 40.87 -29.74
N ILE A 167 3.62 40.36 -29.46
CA ILE A 167 3.34 39.66 -28.19
C ILE A 167 3.34 38.13 -28.33
N LYS A 168 3.18 37.58 -29.54
CA LYS A 168 2.98 36.14 -29.81
C LYS A 168 4.03 35.25 -29.13
N ASP A 169 5.30 35.51 -29.41
CA ASP A 169 6.41 34.69 -28.92
C ASP A 169 6.59 34.82 -27.39
N GLU A 170 6.09 35.92 -26.82
CA GLU A 170 6.15 36.20 -25.38
C GLU A 170 5.01 35.52 -24.63
N LYS A 171 3.90 35.15 -25.29
CA LYS A 171 2.83 34.35 -24.67
C LYS A 171 3.34 33.02 -24.16
N GLU A 172 4.06 32.30 -25.01
CA GLU A 172 4.58 30.97 -24.68
C GLU A 172 5.54 31.05 -23.48
N LYS A 173 6.39 32.09 -23.44
CA LYS A 173 7.26 32.34 -22.28
C LYS A 173 6.47 32.70 -21.02
N ILE A 174 5.48 33.58 -21.12
CA ILE A 174 4.63 33.97 -19.98
C ILE A 174 3.89 32.76 -19.41
N GLU A 175 3.39 31.87 -20.26
CA GLU A 175 2.75 30.62 -19.83
C GLU A 175 3.74 29.65 -19.14
N ILE A 176 5.01 29.64 -19.53
CA ILE A 176 6.07 28.91 -18.82
C ILE A 176 6.34 29.56 -17.46
N PHE A 177 6.45 30.89 -17.41
CA PHE A 177 6.65 31.63 -16.15
C PHE A 177 5.56 31.35 -15.11
N ASP A 178 4.30 31.26 -15.54
CA ASP A 178 3.16 30.98 -14.68
C ASP A 178 3.20 29.57 -14.06
N LYS A 179 3.89 28.59 -14.68
CA LYS A 179 3.99 27.20 -14.18
C LYS A 179 5.07 27.00 -13.13
N PHE A 180 6.12 27.81 -13.13
CA PHE A 180 7.28 27.60 -12.26
C PHE A 180 6.96 27.56 -10.75
N PRO A 181 6.09 28.41 -10.19
CA PRO A 181 5.78 28.34 -8.76
C PRO A 181 5.26 26.96 -8.33
N GLU A 182 4.33 26.38 -9.11
CA GLU A 182 3.75 25.07 -8.85
C GLU A 182 4.79 23.95 -9.01
N GLN A 183 5.63 24.01 -10.05
CA GLN A 183 6.69 23.02 -10.26
C GLN A 183 7.74 23.03 -9.14
N ILE A 184 8.17 24.22 -8.70
CA ILE A 184 9.13 24.37 -7.60
C ILE A 184 8.53 23.84 -6.30
N GLU A 185 7.25 24.15 -6.01
CA GLU A 185 6.56 23.63 -4.84
C GLU A 185 6.41 22.10 -4.89
N SER A 186 6.11 21.54 -6.08
CA SER A 186 6.01 20.10 -6.28
C SER A 186 7.34 19.39 -5.97
N ILE A 187 8.47 19.91 -6.46
CA ILE A 187 9.81 19.38 -6.16
C ILE A 187 10.08 19.42 -4.65
N ARG A 188 9.83 20.56 -3.99
CA ARG A 188 10.01 20.69 -2.53
C ARG A 188 9.10 19.76 -1.72
N ARG A 189 7.93 19.41 -2.24
CA ARG A 189 7.05 18.43 -1.61
C ARG A 189 7.62 17.03 -1.75
N LEU A 190 8.08 16.65 -2.94
CA LEU A 190 8.71 15.35 -3.19
C LEU A 190 9.98 15.18 -2.33
N GLU A 191 10.82 16.21 -2.20
CA GLU A 191 12.01 16.17 -1.34
C GLU A 191 11.66 15.92 0.13
N ARG A 192 10.63 16.59 0.66
CA ARG A 192 10.13 16.33 2.03
C ARG A 192 9.55 14.94 2.19
N GLU A 193 8.81 14.46 1.19
CA GLU A 193 8.22 13.13 1.20
C GLU A 193 9.31 12.03 1.23
N ILE A 194 10.41 12.22 0.50
CA ILE A 194 11.60 11.36 0.57
C ILE A 194 12.17 11.33 1.99
N GLU A 195 12.40 12.49 2.62
CA GLU A 195 12.91 12.56 3.99
C GLU A 195 11.99 11.82 4.98
N GLU A 196 10.68 11.98 4.83
CA GLU A 196 9.68 11.30 5.65
C GLU A 196 9.67 9.77 5.44
N ILE A 197 9.75 9.30 4.18
CA ILE A 197 9.83 7.86 3.86
C ILE A 197 11.12 7.27 4.44
N GLN A 198 12.26 7.94 4.26
CA GLN A 198 13.54 7.50 4.81
C GLN A 198 13.50 7.39 6.34
N GLY A 199 12.90 8.38 7.02
CA GLY A 199 12.67 8.31 8.46
C GLY A 199 11.83 7.09 8.88
N ARG A 200 10.75 6.79 8.14
CA ARG A 200 9.93 5.59 8.41
C ARG A 200 10.69 4.29 8.18
N ILE A 201 11.55 4.22 7.16
CA ILE A 201 12.40 3.04 6.91
C ILE A 201 13.35 2.83 8.07
N ILE A 202 14.03 3.88 8.55
CA ILE A 202 14.93 3.80 9.71
C ILE A 202 14.18 3.29 10.95
N ASP A 203 13.02 3.88 11.26
CA ASP A 203 12.18 3.45 12.40
C ASP A 203 11.76 1.96 12.30
N LEU A 204 11.50 1.48 11.09
CA LEU A 204 11.15 0.08 10.84
C LEU A 204 12.37 -0.84 10.97
N GLU A 205 13.54 -0.41 10.51
CA GLU A 205 14.80 -1.14 10.65
C GLU A 205 15.21 -1.27 12.13
N GLU A 206 15.04 -0.21 12.93
CA GLU A 206 15.25 -0.27 14.39
C GLU A 206 14.29 -1.26 15.08
N LYS A 207 13.01 -1.25 14.70
CA LYS A 207 12.02 -2.22 15.19
C LYS A 207 12.36 -3.65 14.78
N TYR A 208 12.88 -3.84 13.57
CA TYR A 208 13.33 -5.14 13.09
C TYR A 208 14.49 -5.67 13.93
N GLU A 209 15.53 -4.87 14.17
CA GLU A 209 16.66 -5.30 15.00
C GLU A 209 16.24 -5.56 16.46
N SER A 210 15.32 -4.76 17.02
CA SER A 210 14.74 -5.05 18.34
C SER A 210 14.01 -6.39 18.37
N ALA A 211 13.09 -6.64 17.42
CA ALA A 211 12.33 -7.88 17.38
C ALA A 211 13.22 -9.11 17.15
N LYS A 212 14.29 -8.95 16.37
CA LYS A 212 15.30 -9.99 16.15
C LYS A 212 16.09 -10.30 17.42
N GLN A 213 16.41 -9.28 18.23
CA GLN A 213 17.01 -9.48 19.54
C GLN A 213 16.03 -10.21 20.47
N ASP A 214 14.74 -9.85 20.47
CA ASP A 214 13.73 -10.54 21.28
C ASP A 214 13.62 -12.03 20.93
N VAL A 215 13.71 -12.39 19.64
CA VAL A 215 13.76 -13.81 19.20
C VAL A 215 15.01 -14.51 19.72
N ALA A 216 16.17 -13.86 19.66
CA ALA A 216 17.41 -14.43 20.18
C ALA A 216 17.32 -14.68 21.70
N ASP A 217 16.80 -13.72 22.45
CA ASP A 217 16.62 -13.81 23.90
C ASP A 217 15.61 -14.91 24.27
N ILE A 218 14.54 -15.08 23.47
CA ILE A 218 13.59 -16.19 23.61
C ILE A 218 14.24 -17.54 23.35
N GLY A 219 15.08 -17.63 22.32
CA GLY A 219 15.86 -18.83 22.03
C GLY A 219 16.76 -19.21 23.20
N SER A 220 17.44 -18.23 23.82
CA SER A 220 18.23 -18.46 25.03
C SER A 220 17.38 -18.91 26.21
N ARG A 221 16.22 -18.27 26.46
CA ARG A 221 15.29 -18.68 27.53
C ARG A 221 14.74 -20.09 27.33
N MET A 222 14.51 -20.52 26.09
CA MET A 222 14.08 -21.88 25.77
C MET A 222 15.17 -22.90 26.11
N GLU A 223 16.42 -22.59 25.79
CA GLU A 223 17.54 -23.49 26.10
C GLU A 223 17.79 -23.58 27.61
N GLU A 224 17.79 -22.45 28.31
CA GLU A 224 17.89 -22.41 29.77
C GLU A 224 16.79 -23.24 30.45
N LEU A 225 15.55 -23.21 29.92
CA LEU A 225 14.46 -24.01 30.45
C LEU A 225 14.69 -25.52 30.22
N LYS A 226 15.21 -25.91 29.06
CA LYS A 226 15.54 -27.33 28.75
C LYS A 226 16.71 -27.85 29.57
N GLU A 227 17.65 -26.99 29.93
CA GLU A 227 18.79 -27.31 30.81
C GLU A 227 18.42 -27.24 32.31
N SER A 228 17.21 -26.79 32.64
CA SER A 228 16.81 -26.60 34.04
C SER A 228 16.54 -27.91 34.79
N ASP A 229 16.83 -27.90 36.09
CA ASP A 229 16.51 -28.99 37.02
C ASP A 229 15.00 -29.34 36.98
N GLU A 230 14.13 -28.35 36.74
CA GLU A 230 12.67 -28.57 36.66
C GLU A 230 12.31 -29.45 35.45
N PHE A 231 12.95 -29.22 34.30
CA PHE A 231 12.76 -30.03 33.10
C PHE A 231 13.35 -31.43 33.24
N GLU A 232 14.55 -31.53 33.79
CA GLU A 232 15.16 -32.82 34.09
C GLU A 232 14.31 -33.63 35.07
N ASN A 233 13.78 -32.99 36.12
CA ASN A 233 12.87 -33.62 37.08
C ASN A 233 11.59 -34.11 36.40
N ALA A 234 10.95 -33.29 35.56
CA ALA A 234 9.76 -33.71 34.81
C ALA A 234 10.03 -34.97 33.99
N ARG A 235 11.16 -35.00 33.27
CA ARG A 235 11.58 -36.16 32.46
C ARG A 235 11.83 -37.40 33.32
N ASN A 236 12.44 -37.23 34.49
CA ASN A 236 12.70 -38.32 35.43
C ASN A 236 11.38 -38.90 36.00
N LEU A 237 10.43 -38.04 36.37
CA LEU A 237 9.10 -38.46 36.83
C LEU A 237 8.34 -39.21 35.72
N GLU A 238 8.38 -38.73 34.47
CA GLU A 238 7.78 -39.43 33.32
C GLU A 238 8.39 -40.82 33.09
N ASN A 239 9.71 -40.94 33.18
CA ASN A 239 10.40 -42.22 33.07
C ASN A 239 10.00 -43.15 34.21
N ARG A 240 9.90 -42.64 35.45
CA ARG A 240 9.46 -43.43 36.61
C ARG A 240 8.02 -43.91 36.47
N ILE A 241 7.13 -43.09 35.93
CA ILE A 241 5.74 -43.50 35.62
C ILE A 241 5.74 -44.68 34.63
N LYS A 242 6.55 -44.62 33.57
CA LYS A 242 6.68 -45.71 32.58
C LYS A 242 7.25 -46.98 33.20
N GLU A 243 8.26 -46.87 34.08
CA GLU A 243 8.79 -48.00 34.83
C GLU A 243 7.71 -48.66 35.69
N LEU A 244 6.96 -47.87 36.46
CA LEU A 244 5.88 -48.35 37.31
C LEU A 244 4.76 -49.01 36.51
N GLU A 245 4.43 -48.50 35.31
CA GLU A 245 3.49 -49.15 34.40
C GLU A 245 3.96 -50.55 33.97
N ASN A 246 5.26 -50.69 33.66
CA ASN A 246 5.85 -51.97 33.31
C ASN A 246 5.85 -52.94 34.51
N GLU A 247 6.21 -52.45 35.71
CA GLU A 247 6.18 -53.25 36.94
C GLU A 247 4.76 -53.74 37.26
N ILE A 248 3.74 -52.86 37.21
CA ILE A 248 2.34 -53.23 37.40
C ILE A 248 1.92 -54.29 36.37
N SER A 249 2.27 -54.11 35.10
CA SER A 249 1.95 -55.08 34.05
C SER A 249 2.65 -56.42 34.27
N SER A 250 3.88 -56.41 34.78
CA SER A 250 4.64 -57.61 35.12
C SER A 250 3.97 -58.37 36.28
N THR A 251 3.65 -57.66 37.36
CA THR A 251 2.94 -58.22 38.52
C THR A 251 1.55 -58.76 38.12
N ASP A 252 0.81 -58.07 37.26
CA ASP A 252 -0.47 -58.55 36.72
C ASP A 252 -0.32 -59.87 35.94
N SER A 253 0.76 -60.01 35.17
CA SER A 253 1.09 -61.25 34.46
C SER A 253 1.42 -62.38 35.43
N ASP A 254 2.20 -62.11 36.47
CA ASP A 254 2.55 -63.09 37.49
C ASP A 254 1.32 -63.55 38.29
N ILE A 255 0.42 -62.63 38.65
CA ILE A 255 -0.87 -62.96 39.26
C ILE A 255 -1.69 -63.87 38.34
N ARG A 256 -1.82 -63.54 37.05
CA ARG A 256 -2.51 -64.41 36.07
C ARG A 256 -1.88 -65.80 36.01
N ARG A 257 -0.56 -65.88 36.05
CA ARG A 257 0.20 -67.14 35.98
C ARG A 257 -0.09 -68.07 37.15
N LEU A 258 -0.45 -67.55 38.32
CA LEU A 258 -0.87 -68.36 39.47
C LEU A 258 -2.14 -69.19 39.21
N PHE A 259 -3.02 -68.73 38.31
CA PHE A 259 -4.28 -69.44 37.98
C PHE A 259 -4.13 -70.38 36.77
N THR A 260 -3.06 -70.27 35.99
CA THR A 260 -2.80 -71.11 34.80
C THR A 260 -2.91 -72.62 35.07
N PRO A 261 -2.36 -73.18 36.16
CA PRO A 261 -2.47 -74.62 36.45
C PRO A 261 -3.91 -75.09 36.69
N MET A 262 -4.81 -74.18 37.08
CA MET A 262 -6.22 -74.46 37.38
C MET A 262 -7.18 -74.07 36.24
N SER A 263 -6.67 -73.44 35.17
CA SER A 263 -7.45 -72.91 34.04
C SER A 263 -8.50 -73.89 33.48
N LYS A 264 -8.15 -75.17 33.39
CA LYS A 264 -9.06 -76.22 32.90
C LYS A 264 -10.17 -76.57 33.89
N ALA A 265 -9.90 -76.56 35.19
CA ALA A 265 -10.93 -76.72 36.20
C ALA A 265 -11.85 -75.51 36.26
N ILE A 266 -11.29 -74.30 36.24
CA ILE A 266 -12.03 -73.03 36.16
C ILE A 266 -12.97 -73.03 34.94
N SER A 267 -12.49 -73.41 33.77
CA SER A 267 -13.31 -73.55 32.55
C SER A 267 -14.39 -74.63 32.65
N ARG A 268 -14.18 -75.71 33.42
CA ARG A 268 -15.17 -76.77 33.63
C ARG A 268 -16.26 -76.33 34.60
N VAL A 269 -15.87 -75.62 35.66
CA VAL A 269 -16.76 -74.97 36.62
C VAL A 269 -17.71 -74.03 35.87
N GLU A 270 -17.18 -73.14 35.03
CA GLU A 270 -17.96 -72.23 34.19
C GLU A 270 -18.93 -72.98 33.25
N LYS A 271 -18.44 -74.00 32.52
CA LYS A 271 -19.28 -74.76 31.58
C LYS A 271 -20.41 -75.53 32.26
N GLN A 272 -20.19 -76.01 33.48
CA GLN A 272 -21.22 -76.71 34.25
C GLN A 272 -22.23 -75.74 34.83
N ASP A 273 -21.81 -74.55 35.24
CA ASP A 273 -22.70 -73.46 35.67
C ASP A 273 -23.61 -72.98 34.52
N ASN A 274 -23.03 -72.68 33.36
CA ASN A 274 -23.78 -72.23 32.17
C ASN A 274 -24.78 -73.25 31.63
N LYS A 275 -24.60 -74.54 31.96
CA LYS A 275 -25.49 -75.63 31.55
C LYS A 275 -26.48 -76.04 32.65
N GLU A 276 -26.50 -75.30 33.76
CA GLU A 276 -27.32 -75.59 34.94
C GLU A 276 -27.07 -76.98 35.55
N ILE A 277 -25.91 -77.58 35.25
CA ILE A 277 -25.49 -78.89 35.79
C ILE A 277 -25.03 -78.72 37.24
N HIS A 278 -24.33 -77.63 37.53
CA HIS A 278 -23.97 -77.24 38.89
C HIS A 278 -24.00 -75.71 38.98
N VAL A 279 -25.09 -75.18 39.53
CA VAL A 279 -25.30 -73.74 39.66
C VAL A 279 -24.38 -73.18 40.74
N LEU A 280 -23.55 -72.19 40.38
CA LEU A 280 -22.71 -71.43 41.29
C LEU A 280 -23.52 -70.41 42.06
N SER A 281 -23.09 -70.12 43.29
CA SER A 281 -23.59 -68.96 44.02
C SER A 281 -23.23 -67.67 43.27
N PRO A 282 -24.02 -66.59 43.44
CA PRO A 282 -23.72 -65.29 42.83
C PRO A 282 -22.31 -64.79 43.14
N GLU A 283 -21.82 -65.01 44.37
CA GLU A 283 -20.47 -64.66 44.81
C GLU A 283 -19.41 -65.43 44.03
N ASN A 284 -19.52 -66.76 43.94
CA ASN A 284 -18.58 -67.58 43.19
C ASN A 284 -18.59 -67.30 41.68
N ARG A 285 -19.74 -66.88 41.12
CA ARG A 285 -19.83 -66.45 39.72
C ARG A 285 -19.06 -65.15 39.49
N ARG A 286 -19.18 -64.18 40.41
CA ARG A 286 -18.37 -62.94 40.36
C ARG A 286 -16.89 -63.22 40.50
N THR A 287 -16.48 -64.04 41.48
CA THR A 287 -15.06 -64.39 41.66
C THR A 287 -14.51 -65.13 40.44
N LEU A 288 -15.28 -66.04 39.83
CA LEU A 288 -14.92 -66.71 38.58
C LEU A 288 -14.68 -65.71 37.44
N GLU A 289 -15.57 -64.73 37.27
CA GLU A 289 -15.41 -63.66 36.28
C GLU A 289 -14.17 -62.82 36.56
N THR A 290 -13.93 -62.44 37.82
CA THR A 290 -12.74 -61.68 38.22
C THR A 290 -11.46 -62.47 37.93
N ILE A 291 -11.38 -63.76 38.28
CA ILE A 291 -10.23 -64.62 37.99
C ILE A 291 -9.91 -64.64 36.49
N LYS A 292 -10.93 -64.67 35.63
CA LYS A 292 -10.75 -64.72 34.18
C LYS A 292 -10.30 -63.39 33.59
N ASN A 293 -10.91 -62.31 34.04
CA ASN A 293 -10.76 -61.00 33.39
C ASN A 293 -9.62 -60.18 34.02
N ASN A 294 -9.60 -60.09 35.35
CA ASN A 294 -8.63 -59.32 36.11
C ASN A 294 -8.38 -59.97 37.49
N PRO A 295 -7.57 -61.05 37.58
CA PRO A 295 -7.35 -61.74 38.84
C PRO A 295 -6.67 -60.89 39.92
N ALA A 296 -6.06 -59.75 39.55
CA ALA A 296 -5.50 -58.81 40.51
C ALA A 296 -6.56 -57.98 41.27
N ALA A 297 -7.84 -58.05 40.89
CA ALA A 297 -8.94 -57.33 41.55
C ALA A 297 -9.72 -58.20 42.56
N ILE A 298 -9.27 -59.42 42.84
CA ILE A 298 -9.99 -60.35 43.72
C ILE A 298 -9.68 -60.03 45.19
N GLY A 299 -10.72 -59.96 46.03
CA GLY A 299 -10.54 -59.87 47.48
C GLY A 299 -10.10 -61.20 48.11
N GLU A 300 -9.28 -61.17 49.16
CA GLU A 300 -8.75 -62.37 49.83
C GLU A 300 -9.85 -63.32 50.32
N THR A 301 -10.93 -62.77 50.88
CA THR A 301 -12.10 -63.53 51.35
C THR A 301 -12.87 -64.18 50.21
N GLU A 302 -13.03 -63.48 49.09
CA GLU A 302 -13.69 -63.98 47.89
C GLU A 302 -12.87 -65.12 47.24
N LEU A 303 -11.55 -64.95 47.18
CA LEU A 303 -10.63 -65.97 46.67
C LEU A 303 -10.68 -67.22 47.54
N GLY A 304 -10.61 -67.08 48.86
CA GLY A 304 -10.67 -68.19 49.81
C GLY A 304 -11.93 -69.03 49.63
N SER A 305 -13.10 -68.37 49.61
CA SER A 305 -14.39 -69.05 49.42
C SER A 305 -14.49 -69.77 48.06
N PHE A 306 -13.95 -69.17 47.00
CA PHE A 306 -13.94 -69.79 45.68
C PHE A 306 -13.00 -71.01 45.62
N LEU A 307 -11.82 -70.91 46.25
CA LEU A 307 -10.86 -72.00 46.35
C LEU A 307 -11.40 -73.16 47.17
N ASP A 308 -12.12 -72.92 48.27
CA ASP A 308 -12.82 -73.96 49.04
C ASP A 308 -13.84 -74.73 48.20
N MET A 309 -14.69 -73.99 47.47
CA MET A 309 -15.67 -74.58 46.55
C MET A 309 -14.98 -75.39 45.46
N LEU A 310 -13.93 -74.85 44.85
CA LEU A 310 -13.17 -75.54 43.82
C LEU A 310 -12.50 -76.81 44.35
N GLU A 311 -11.93 -76.76 45.55
CA GLU A 311 -11.28 -77.89 46.20
C GLU A 311 -12.26 -79.05 46.44
N GLN A 312 -13.47 -78.74 46.96
CA GLN A 312 -14.50 -79.75 47.19
C GLN A 312 -14.92 -80.44 45.88
N ARG A 313 -15.12 -79.66 44.82
CA ARG A 313 -15.50 -80.21 43.50
C ARG A 313 -14.40 -81.05 42.86
N ILE A 314 -13.14 -80.72 43.13
CA ILE A 314 -11.98 -81.50 42.69
C ILE A 314 -11.91 -82.82 43.48
N LYS A 315 -12.10 -82.80 44.81
CA LYS A 315 -12.13 -84.01 45.67
C LYS A 315 -13.27 -84.97 45.30
N ASN A 316 -14.45 -84.43 45.00
CA ASN A 316 -15.62 -85.22 44.60
C ASN A 316 -15.56 -85.76 43.16
N ARG A 317 -14.56 -85.33 42.37
CA ARG A 317 -14.38 -85.72 40.95
C ARG A 317 -15.50 -85.25 40.02
N ASP A 318 -16.20 -84.18 40.38
CA ASP A 318 -17.38 -83.66 39.68
C ASP A 318 -17.06 -82.93 38.37
N LEU A 319 -15.77 -82.64 38.12
CA LEU A 319 -15.33 -81.79 36.99
C LEU A 319 -14.88 -82.57 35.75
N GLY A 320 -14.91 -83.91 35.78
CA GLY A 320 -14.56 -84.76 34.64
C GLY A 320 -13.15 -84.51 34.10
N LEU A 321 -12.20 -84.28 35.00
CA LEU A 321 -10.79 -84.06 34.70
C LEU A 321 -10.04 -85.40 34.58
N LYS A 322 -8.85 -85.38 33.99
CA LYS A 322 -7.94 -86.53 33.95
C LYS A 322 -7.32 -86.72 35.33
N GLU A 323 -7.08 -87.97 35.73
CA GLU A 323 -6.51 -88.37 37.03
C GLU A 323 -5.31 -87.49 37.45
N GLN A 324 -4.34 -87.34 36.55
CA GLN A 324 -3.10 -86.60 36.75
C GLN A 324 -3.27 -85.08 36.96
N MET A 325 -4.46 -84.53 36.71
CA MET A 325 -4.75 -83.10 36.91
C MET A 325 -5.36 -82.82 38.28
N TYR A 326 -6.04 -83.79 38.91
CA TYR A 326 -6.65 -83.58 40.23
C TYR A 326 -5.58 -83.23 41.27
N ASP A 327 -4.53 -84.04 41.38
CA ASP A 327 -3.43 -83.79 42.33
C ASP A 327 -2.69 -82.48 42.05
N LYS A 328 -2.48 -82.12 40.77
CA LYS A 328 -1.80 -80.88 40.38
C LYS A 328 -2.61 -79.64 40.76
N ILE A 329 -3.93 -79.71 40.61
CA ILE A 329 -4.84 -78.62 40.94
C ILE A 329 -5.00 -78.50 42.45
N LEU A 330 -5.14 -79.63 43.17
CA LEU A 330 -5.18 -79.62 44.65
C LEU A 330 -3.92 -78.97 45.24
N ARG A 331 -2.73 -79.35 44.75
CA ARG A 331 -1.46 -78.70 45.17
C ARG A 331 -1.41 -77.21 44.86
N GLN A 332 -2.00 -76.77 43.74
CA GLN A 332 -2.04 -75.34 43.40
C GLN A 332 -3.05 -74.59 44.29
N ILE A 333 -4.19 -75.21 44.63
CA ILE A 333 -5.18 -74.65 45.56
C ILE A 333 -4.56 -74.53 46.95
N GLU A 334 -3.91 -75.59 47.44
CA GLU A 334 -3.17 -75.60 48.71
C GLU A 334 -2.11 -74.50 48.71
N LYS A 335 -1.31 -74.39 47.65
CA LYS A 335 -0.34 -73.30 47.50
C LYS A 335 -0.97 -71.91 47.58
N LEU A 336 -2.10 -71.69 46.92
CA LEU A 336 -2.79 -70.39 46.95
C LEU A 336 -3.44 -70.07 48.31
N LYS A 337 -3.73 -71.09 49.11
CA LYS A 337 -4.28 -70.95 50.46
C LYS A 337 -3.21 -70.79 51.55
N GLU A 338 -2.08 -71.48 51.39
CA GLU A 338 -1.03 -71.57 52.42
C GLU A 338 0.09 -70.55 52.22
N THR A 339 0.35 -70.13 50.98
CA THR A 339 1.45 -69.20 50.70
C THR A 339 0.96 -67.77 50.59
N SER A 340 1.73 -66.84 51.16
CA SER A 340 1.50 -65.39 51.02
C SER A 340 1.69 -64.90 49.58
N VAL A 341 2.09 -65.74 48.63
CA VAL A 341 2.49 -65.36 47.27
C VAL A 341 1.44 -64.50 46.55
N MET A 342 0.14 -64.79 46.71
CA MET A 342 -0.91 -63.98 46.11
C MET A 342 -1.03 -62.61 46.82
N ALA A 343 -1.02 -62.63 48.16
CA ALA A 343 -1.09 -61.40 48.96
C ALA A 343 0.11 -60.49 48.71
N ASP A 344 1.32 -61.06 48.63
CA ASP A 344 2.59 -60.35 48.37
C ASP A 344 2.56 -59.66 46.99
N LEU A 345 2.05 -60.35 45.95
CA LEU A 345 1.92 -59.76 44.61
C LEU A 345 0.84 -58.66 44.57
N LEU A 346 -0.27 -58.84 45.28
CA LEU A 346 -1.31 -57.81 45.38
C LEU A 346 -0.81 -56.57 46.13
N GLU A 347 -0.07 -56.77 47.21
CA GLU A 347 0.56 -55.69 47.98
C GLU A 347 1.61 -54.95 47.14
N GLN A 348 2.48 -55.65 46.43
CA GLN A 348 3.45 -55.05 45.50
C GLN A 348 2.76 -54.21 44.43
N ARG A 349 1.70 -54.76 43.82
CA ARG A 349 0.92 -54.04 42.81
C ARG A 349 0.27 -52.78 43.36
N GLU A 350 -0.31 -52.84 44.56
CA GLU A 350 -0.93 -51.69 45.21
C GLU A 350 0.10 -50.61 45.57
N ASN A 351 1.29 -51.03 46.01
CA ASN A 351 2.41 -50.13 46.24
C ASN A 351 2.84 -49.41 44.94
N TYR A 352 2.98 -50.14 43.83
CA TYR A 352 3.31 -49.54 42.54
C TYR A 352 2.22 -48.58 42.04
N LEU A 353 0.94 -48.92 42.23
CA LEU A 353 -0.18 -48.03 41.88
C LEU A 353 -0.19 -46.75 42.72
N SER A 354 0.06 -46.89 44.03
CA SER A 354 0.15 -45.77 44.95
C SER A 354 1.32 -44.85 44.62
N GLU A 355 2.50 -45.43 44.33
CA GLU A 355 3.67 -44.69 43.89
C GLU A 355 3.41 -43.99 42.55
N LYS A 356 2.83 -44.69 41.57
CA LYS A 356 2.49 -44.10 40.26
C LYS A 356 1.57 -42.89 40.44
N LYS A 357 0.58 -43.01 41.32
CA LYS A 357 -0.34 -41.90 41.62
C LYS A 357 0.38 -40.71 42.25
N ALA A 358 1.32 -40.95 43.17
CA ALA A 358 2.12 -39.91 43.80
C ALA A 358 3.04 -39.20 42.79
N VAL A 359 3.80 -39.96 42.00
CA VAL A 359 4.70 -39.43 40.95
C VAL A 359 3.91 -38.67 39.88
N THR A 360 2.73 -39.17 39.49
CA THR A 360 1.84 -38.46 38.55
C THR A 360 1.33 -37.14 39.12
N TYR A 361 0.99 -37.12 40.41
CA TYR A 361 0.58 -35.89 41.08
C TYR A 361 1.72 -34.86 41.12
N GLU A 362 2.94 -35.30 41.45
CA GLU A 362 4.14 -34.46 41.45
C GLU A 362 4.44 -33.89 40.06
N LEU A 363 4.40 -34.71 39.01
CA LEU A 363 4.57 -34.26 37.63
C LEU A 363 3.56 -33.18 37.24
N ASN A 364 2.30 -33.34 37.64
CA ASN A 364 1.23 -32.36 37.38
C ASN A 364 1.38 -31.06 38.20
N GLN A 365 2.24 -31.01 39.22
CA GLN A 365 2.58 -29.75 39.90
C GLN A 365 3.66 -28.94 39.18
N LEU A 366 4.44 -29.58 38.30
CA LEU A 366 5.46 -28.90 37.52
C LEU A 366 4.81 -28.06 36.41
N ASP A 367 5.43 -26.93 36.11
CA ASP A 367 4.88 -25.98 35.14
C ASP A 367 5.71 -25.88 33.85
N VAL A 368 6.73 -26.74 33.75
CA VAL A 368 7.76 -26.65 32.71
C VAL A 368 7.17 -26.70 31.29
N TYR A 369 6.21 -27.57 31.02
CA TYR A 369 5.59 -27.68 29.69
C TYR A 369 4.72 -26.47 29.34
N ARG A 370 4.03 -25.88 30.33
CA ARG A 370 3.28 -24.63 30.12
C ARG A 370 4.25 -23.47 29.84
N LYS A 371 5.39 -23.41 30.55
CA LYS A 371 6.44 -22.43 30.27
C LYS A 371 7.00 -22.60 28.86
N MET A 372 7.25 -23.83 28.41
CA MET A 372 7.69 -24.11 27.04
C MET A 372 6.67 -23.63 26.00
N GLU A 373 5.40 -24.01 26.14
CA GLU A 373 4.32 -23.59 25.23
C GLU A 373 4.20 -22.07 25.16
N ASN A 374 4.33 -21.37 26.29
CA ASN A 374 4.35 -19.91 26.33
C ASN A 374 5.54 -19.32 25.57
N ILE A 375 6.74 -19.89 25.72
CA ILE A 375 7.94 -19.44 25.00
C ILE A 375 7.79 -19.68 23.49
N GLU A 376 7.30 -20.86 23.06
CA GLU A 376 7.02 -21.16 21.65
C GLU A 376 5.98 -20.22 21.06
N THR A 377 4.93 -19.90 21.82
CA THR A 377 3.91 -18.92 21.42
C THR A 377 4.51 -17.54 21.23
N GLN A 378 5.38 -17.10 22.15
CA GLN A 378 6.10 -15.83 22.03
C GLN A 378 7.02 -15.82 20.80
N GLU A 379 7.79 -16.89 20.58
CA GLU A 379 8.68 -17.03 19.42
C GLU A 379 7.93 -16.89 18.09
N SER A 380 6.77 -17.55 17.97
CA SER A 380 5.89 -17.43 16.81
C SER A 380 5.41 -15.99 16.60
N GLN A 381 5.00 -15.30 17.66
CA GLN A 381 4.52 -13.92 17.57
C GLN A 381 5.61 -12.96 17.09
N TYR A 382 6.83 -13.07 17.61
CA TYR A 382 7.94 -12.24 17.17
C TYR A 382 8.36 -12.56 15.74
N SER A 383 8.37 -13.85 15.35
CA SER A 383 8.66 -14.27 13.98
C SER A 383 7.65 -13.69 12.98
N ASP A 384 6.36 -13.74 13.31
CA ASP A 384 5.29 -13.13 12.51
C ASP A 384 5.45 -11.61 12.42
N SER A 385 5.78 -10.96 13.53
CA SER A 385 6.05 -9.52 13.58
C SER A 385 7.23 -9.13 12.69
N ILE A 386 8.32 -9.91 12.69
CA ILE A 386 9.47 -9.72 11.80
C ILE A 386 9.04 -9.78 10.34
N GLY A 387 8.24 -10.79 9.96
CA GLY A 387 7.72 -10.91 8.60
C GLY A 387 6.91 -9.69 8.16
N GLN A 388 6.05 -9.17 9.05
CA GLN A 388 5.28 -7.95 8.78
C GLN A 388 6.16 -6.69 8.65
N ILE A 389 7.18 -6.55 9.50
CA ILE A 389 8.11 -5.41 9.45
C ILE A 389 8.90 -5.44 8.14
N LEU A 390 9.44 -6.60 7.75
CA LEU A 390 10.18 -6.75 6.49
C LEU A 390 9.32 -6.40 5.26
N SER A 391 8.08 -6.88 5.22
CA SER A 391 7.14 -6.53 4.15
C SER A 391 6.85 -5.04 4.08
N ARG A 392 6.74 -4.36 5.23
CA ARG A 392 6.57 -2.89 5.28
C ARG A 392 7.81 -2.15 4.83
N ILE A 393 9.01 -2.59 5.23
CA ILE A 393 10.28 -2.00 4.76
C ILE A 393 10.37 -2.11 3.24
N GLU A 394 10.06 -3.27 2.66
CA GLU A 394 10.06 -3.46 1.21
C GLU A 394 9.05 -2.55 0.51
N ALA A 395 7.83 -2.42 1.06
CA ALA A 395 6.82 -1.53 0.51
C ALA A 395 7.25 -0.05 0.55
N GLU A 396 7.81 0.42 1.66
CA GLU A 396 8.31 1.80 1.77
C GLU A 396 9.54 2.04 0.86
N ARG A 397 10.41 1.04 0.64
CA ARG A 397 11.53 1.16 -0.31
C ARG A 397 11.06 1.25 -1.76
N ASN A 398 10.05 0.48 -2.13
CA ASN A 398 9.45 0.59 -3.47
C ASN A 398 8.78 1.96 -3.65
N HIS A 399 8.04 2.42 -2.63
CA HIS A 399 7.44 3.76 -2.64
C HIS A 399 8.50 4.86 -2.73
N LEU A 400 9.63 4.73 -2.00
CA LEU A 400 10.75 5.66 -2.09
C LEU A 400 11.28 5.76 -3.52
N GLN A 401 11.50 4.62 -4.19
CA GLN A 401 11.97 4.59 -5.57
C GLN A 401 11.00 5.31 -6.52
N ASP A 402 9.70 5.08 -6.39
CA ASP A 402 8.69 5.74 -7.21
C ASP A 402 8.72 7.28 -7.02
N ILE A 403 8.89 7.74 -5.77
CA ILE A 403 8.99 9.17 -5.47
C ILE A 403 10.30 9.78 -5.98
N GLU A 404 11.43 9.06 -5.87
CA GLU A 404 12.72 9.47 -6.42
C GLU A 404 12.68 9.61 -7.95
N ASP A 405 12.05 8.66 -8.65
CA ASP A 405 11.87 8.70 -10.11
C ASP A 405 10.98 9.90 -10.53
N ASN A 406 9.93 10.18 -9.76
CA ASN A 406 9.06 11.34 -9.96
C ASN A 406 9.79 12.66 -9.69
N LEU A 407 10.66 12.71 -8.68
CA LEU A 407 11.51 13.85 -8.38
C LEU A 407 12.45 14.13 -9.55
N GLU A 408 13.17 13.12 -10.05
CA GLU A 408 14.11 13.28 -11.15
C GLU A 408 13.40 13.74 -12.43
N SER A 409 12.24 13.16 -12.73
CA SER A 409 11.40 13.58 -13.86
C SER A 409 10.95 15.05 -13.74
N SER A 410 10.56 15.48 -12.54
CA SER A 410 10.18 16.86 -12.26
C SER A 410 11.37 17.82 -12.37
N LYS A 411 12.55 17.42 -11.87
CA LYS A 411 13.80 18.17 -11.99
C LYS A 411 14.24 18.32 -13.45
N HIS A 412 14.07 17.29 -14.28
CA HIS A 412 14.34 17.34 -15.71
C HIS A 412 13.39 18.28 -16.45
N LEU A 413 12.08 18.21 -16.16
CA LEU A 413 11.10 19.11 -16.76
C LEU A 413 11.46 20.57 -16.45
N LEU A 414 11.64 20.91 -15.17
CA LEU A 414 11.97 22.25 -14.73
C LEU A 414 13.27 22.77 -15.36
N ASN A 415 14.30 21.92 -15.45
CA ASN A 415 15.55 22.27 -16.15
C ASN A 415 15.34 22.55 -17.64
N SER A 416 14.49 21.78 -18.32
CA SER A 416 14.24 21.99 -19.75
C SER A 416 13.49 23.30 -20.01
N GLU A 417 12.54 23.67 -19.15
CA GLU A 417 11.84 24.95 -19.22
C GLU A 417 12.75 26.14 -18.88
N ILE A 418 13.66 25.98 -17.90
CA ILE A 418 14.68 27.01 -17.61
C ILE A 418 15.61 27.27 -18.79
N LYS A 419 15.98 26.24 -19.57
CA LYS A 419 16.78 26.42 -20.79
C LYS A 419 16.05 27.19 -21.89
N THR A 420 14.73 27.08 -21.93
CA THR A 420 13.89 27.88 -22.86
C THR A 420 13.92 29.36 -22.50
N ILE A 421 13.92 29.69 -21.21
CA ILE A 421 13.90 31.09 -20.73
C ILE A 421 15.31 31.72 -20.70
N PHE A 422 16.29 31.02 -20.14
CA PHE A 422 17.63 31.56 -19.85
C PHE A 422 18.70 31.13 -20.86
N GLY A 423 18.35 30.28 -21.84
CA GLY A 423 19.25 29.75 -22.86
C GLY A 423 19.78 28.35 -22.53
N GLN A 424 20.32 27.67 -23.55
CA GLN A 424 20.70 26.25 -23.48
C GLN A 424 21.79 25.92 -22.45
N ASP A 425 22.57 26.92 -22.07
CA ASP A 425 23.64 26.79 -21.08
C ASP A 425 23.14 26.92 -19.63
N ALA A 426 21.87 27.26 -19.41
CA ALA A 426 21.30 27.37 -18.08
C ALA A 426 21.07 25.99 -17.43
N GLU A 427 21.43 25.88 -16.16
CA GLU A 427 21.32 24.65 -15.37
C GLU A 427 20.87 24.97 -13.94
N ILE A 428 19.94 24.19 -13.40
CA ILE A 428 19.54 24.26 -12.00
C ILE A 428 20.42 23.34 -11.16
N ILE A 429 20.97 23.87 -10.07
CA ILE A 429 21.71 23.11 -9.08
C ILE A 429 20.78 22.85 -7.89
N TYR A 430 20.51 21.57 -7.65
CA TYR A 430 19.83 21.09 -6.45
C TYR A 430 20.89 20.85 -5.36
N SER A 431 20.62 21.32 -4.14
CA SER A 431 21.54 21.24 -2.99
C SER A 431 21.29 20.02 -2.13
#